data_AF-A0A7X7BXD4-F1
#
_entry.id   AF-A0A7X7BXD4-F1
#
_cell.length_a   1.000
_cell.length_b   1.000
_cell.length_c   1.000
_cell.angle_alpha   90.00
_cell.angle_beta   90.00
_cell.angle_gamma   90.00
#
_symmetry.space_group_name_H-M   'P 1'
#
loop_
_entity.id
_entity.type
_entity.pdbx_description
1 polymer ?
#
loop_
_entity_poly.entity_id
_entity_poly.type
_entity_poly.pdbx_seq_one_letter_code
_entity_poly.pdbx_strand_id
1 'polypeptide(L)' 'MRKINKIIIHCSATPEGRPVSVKDIDRWHGERGFSEIGYHWVVYLDGSVHPGRSEDVAGAHTVGHNAKSIGICYVGGVDN' A
#
# COMPACT_ATOMS: atom_id res chain seq x y z
N MET A 1 3.89 0.88 20.34
CA MET A 1 4.61 0.44 19.13
C MET A 1 4.39 -1.05 18.91
N ARG A 2 3.93 -1.45 17.72
CA ARG A 2 3.65 -2.86 17.38
C ARG A 2 4.95 -3.63 17.11
N LYS A 3 4.96 -4.94 17.39
CA LYS A 3 6.09 -5.80 17.01
C LYS A 3 6.03 -6.14 15.51
N ILE A 4 6.91 -5.53 14.74
CA ILE A 4 7.10 -5.80 13.32
C ILE A 4 8.26 -6.77 13.13
N ASN A 5 8.10 -7.76 12.25
CA ASN A 5 9.18 -8.71 11.92
C ASN A 5 9.32 -8.98 10.41
N LYS A 6 8.52 -8.31 9.57
CA LYS A 6 8.54 -8.46 8.11
C LYS A 6 8.19 -7.15 7.42
N ILE A 7 8.76 -6.96 6.24
CA ILE A 7 8.31 -5.98 5.25
C ILE A 7 7.76 -6.79 4.08
N ILE A 8 6.58 -6.43 3.57
CA ILE A 8 5.94 -7.09 2.43
C ILE A 8 5.78 -6.05 1.32
N ILE A 9 6.36 -6.37 0.15
CA ILE A 9 6.32 -5.49 -1.02
C ILE A 9 5.18 -5.94 -1.95
N HIS A 10 4.40 -4.97 -2.42
CA HIS A 10 3.28 -5.12 -3.34
C HIS A 10 3.42 -4.16 -4.53
N CYS A 11 2.59 -4.35 -5.55
CA CYS A 11 2.38 -3.41 -6.64
C CYS A 11 0.92 -2.93 -6.67
N SER A 12 0.66 -1.77 -7.26
CA SER A 12 -0.71 -1.27 -7.46
C SER A 12 -1.48 -1.98 -8.57
N ALA A 13 -0.82 -2.88 -9.31
CA ALA A 13 -1.35 -3.56 -10.49
C ALA A 13 -1.96 -2.58 -11.51
N THR A 14 -1.28 -1.45 -11.69
CA THR A 14 -1.65 -0.45 -12.70
C THR A 14 -0.66 -0.47 -13.86
N PRO A 15 -1.09 -0.08 -15.08
CA PRO A 15 -0.21 -0.05 -16.24
C PRO A 15 1.03 0.82 -16.02
N GLU A 16 2.12 0.48 -16.70
CA GLU A 16 3.35 1.26 -16.71
C GLU A 16 3.09 2.74 -17.07
N GLY A 17 3.74 3.65 -16.36
CA GLY A 17 3.65 5.09 -16.62
C GLY A 17 2.36 5.76 -16.15
N ARG A 18 1.35 5.01 -15.67
CA ARG A 18 0.12 5.60 -15.12
C ARG A 18 0.38 6.17 -13.72
N PRO A 19 0.24 7.49 -13.49
CA PRO A 19 0.39 8.07 -12.17
C PRO A 19 -0.74 7.58 -11.24
N VAL A 20 -0.36 7.18 -10.03
CA VAL A 20 -1.26 6.76 -8.95
C VAL A 20 -0.76 7.36 -7.66
N SER A 21 -1.66 7.97 -6.90
CA SER A 21 -1.37 8.55 -5.60
C SER A 21 -1.86 7.68 -4.44
N VAL A 22 -1.39 7.96 -3.22
CA VAL A 22 -1.97 7.42 -1.97
C VAL A 22 -3.47 7.63 -1.93
N LYS A 23 -3.96 8.81 -2.36
CA LYS A 23 -5.39 9.14 -2.40
C LYS A 23 -6.18 8.26 -3.37
N ASP A 24 -5.59 7.90 -4.51
CA ASP A 24 -6.23 6.99 -5.46
C ASP A 24 -6.39 5.59 -4.85
N ILE A 25 -5.33 5.08 -4.23
CA ILE A 25 -5.34 3.75 -3.61
C ILE A 25 -6.27 3.73 -2.39
N ASP A 26 -6.29 4.79 -1.59
CA ASP A 26 -7.22 4.97 -0.47
C ASP A 26 -8.67 4.92 -0.95
N ARG A 27 -9.01 5.66 -2.01
CA ARG A 27 -10.32 5.60 -2.65
C ARG A 27 -10.68 4.19 -3.12
N TRP A 28 -9.78 3.50 -3.85
CA TRP A 28 -10.05 2.14 -4.34
C TRP A 28 -10.25 1.13 -3.20
N HIS A 29 -9.51 1.27 -2.10
CA HIS A 29 -9.72 0.46 -0.91
C HIS A 29 -11.04 0.80 -0.20
N GLY A 30 -11.42 2.07 -0.13
CA GLY A 30 -12.73 2.50 0.37
C GLY A 30 -13.89 1.93 -0.45
N GLU A 31 -13.78 1.93 -1.78
CA GLU A 31 -14.74 1.29 -2.70
C GLU A 31 -14.87 -0.23 -2.47
N ARG A 32 -13.83 -0.86 -1.90
CA ARG A 32 -13.81 -2.28 -1.50
C ARG A 32 -14.23 -2.51 -0.03
N GLY A 33 -14.68 -1.47 0.66
CA GLY A 33 -15.16 -1.53 2.05
C GLY A 33 -14.06 -1.47 3.11
N PHE A 34 -12.86 -1.03 2.77
CA PHE A 34 -11.80 -0.83 3.75
C PHE A 34 -11.99 0.53 4.42
N SER A 35 -11.56 0.68 5.67
CA SER A 35 -11.66 1.94 6.39
C SER A 35 -10.71 3.03 5.87
N GLU A 36 -9.59 2.63 5.29
CA GLU A 36 -8.53 3.47 4.71
C GLU A 36 -7.60 2.55 3.89
N ILE A 37 -6.62 3.14 3.21
CA ILE A 37 -5.56 2.44 2.48
C ILE A 37 -4.93 1.30 3.29
N GLY A 38 -4.78 0.12 2.67
CA GLY A 38 -4.23 -1.07 3.32
C GLY A 38 -2.72 -1.08 3.50
N TYR A 39 -1.97 -0.20 2.82
CA TYR A 39 -0.51 -0.11 2.83
C TYR A 39 -0.02 1.02 3.75
N HIS A 40 1.15 0.85 4.37
CA HIS A 40 1.75 1.90 5.21
C HIS A 40 2.58 2.89 4.39
N TRP A 41 3.15 2.44 3.27
CA TRP A 41 3.96 3.27 2.36
C TRP A 41 3.60 2.99 0.91
N VAL A 42 3.67 4.06 0.10
CA VAL A 42 3.51 3.99 -1.35
C VAL A 42 4.72 4.62 -2.02
N VAL A 43 5.33 3.92 -2.98
CA VAL A 43 6.42 4.44 -3.82
C VAL A 43 5.84 4.86 -5.16
N TYR A 44 5.90 6.15 -5.48
CA TYR A 44 5.41 6.68 -6.75
C TYR A 44 6.40 6.42 -7.89
N LEU A 45 5.96 6.68 -9.13
CA LEU A 45 6.76 6.45 -10.34
C LEU A 45 8.08 7.23 -10.37
N ASP A 46 8.14 8.38 -9.70
CA ASP A 46 9.34 9.21 -9.57
C ASP A 46 10.30 8.73 -8.46
N GLY A 47 9.96 7.63 -7.77
CA GLY A 47 10.72 7.09 -6.64
C GLY A 47 10.45 7.77 -5.31
N SER A 48 9.57 8.78 -5.26
CA SER A 48 9.19 9.41 -3.99
C SER A 48 8.36 8.47 -3.12
N VAL A 49 8.58 8.54 -1.80
CA VAL A 49 7.94 7.66 -0.81
C VAL A 49 6.90 8.46 -0.02
N HIS A 50 5.66 7.99 -0.04
CA HIS A 50 4.52 8.67 0.57
C HIS A 50 3.88 7.82 1.66
N PRO A 51 3.52 8.42 2.81
CA PRO A 51 2.86 7.70 3.89
C PRO A 51 1.41 7.35 3.51
N GLY A 52 1.00 6.14 3.88
CA GLY A 52 -0.39 5.67 3.85
C GLY A 52 -0.92 5.51 5.27
N ARG A 53 -1.37 4.30 5.62
CA ARG A 53 -1.84 3.95 6.97
C ARG A 53 -0.69 4.04 7.99
N SER A 54 -0.98 4.55 9.19
CA SER A 54 -0.02 4.62 10.29
C SER A 54 0.59 3.25 10.63
N GLU A 55 1.91 3.18 10.84
CA GLU A 55 2.61 1.96 11.26
C GLU A 55 2.15 1.42 12.63
N ASP A 56 1.55 2.27 13.46
CA ASP A 56 0.96 1.87 14.73
C ASP A 56 -0.39 1.15 14.58
N VAL A 57 -0.98 1.13 13.38
CA VAL A 57 -2.26 0.47 13.07
C VAL A 57 -2.05 -0.65 12.06
N ALA A 58 -2.61 -1.83 12.32
CA ALA A 58 -2.45 -2.97 11.43
C ALA A 58 -2.91 -2.66 10.00
N GLY A 59 -2.07 -2.98 9.02
CA GLY A 59 -2.38 -2.88 7.59
C GLY A 59 -3.54 -3.77 7.15
N ALA A 60 -3.92 -3.65 5.88
CA ALA A 60 -4.89 -4.52 5.21
C ALA A 60 -4.36 -4.95 3.83
N HIS A 61 -3.09 -5.33 3.77
CA HIS A 61 -2.35 -5.61 2.54
C HIS A 61 -2.07 -7.10 2.32
N THR A 62 -2.05 -7.92 3.37
CA THR A 62 -1.79 -9.37 3.27
C THR A 62 -2.52 -10.13 4.37
N VAL A 63 -3.55 -10.88 3.98
CA VAL A 63 -4.36 -11.72 4.88
C VAL A 63 -3.43 -12.66 5.68
N GLY A 64 -3.64 -12.73 7.00
CA GLY A 64 -2.83 -13.54 7.91
C GLY A 64 -1.48 -12.93 8.33
N HIS A 65 -1.04 -11.83 7.71
CA HIS A 65 0.29 -11.25 7.96
C HIS A 65 0.26 -9.81 8.50
N ASN A 66 -0.83 -9.06 8.26
CA ASN A 66 -0.99 -7.65 8.60
C ASN A 66 -0.53 -7.24 10.02
N ALA A 67 -0.78 -8.08 11.03
CA ALA A 67 -0.52 -7.73 12.43
C ALA A 67 0.97 -7.46 12.74
N LYS A 68 1.89 -8.12 12.04
CA LYS A 68 3.34 -8.11 12.32
C LYS A 68 4.20 -7.64 11.14
N SER A 69 3.59 -6.97 10.16
CA SER A 69 4.28 -6.54 8.94
C SER A 69 4.02 -5.08 8.58
N ILE A 70 4.99 -4.50 7.87
CA ILE A 70 4.82 -3.26 7.12
C ILE A 70 4.60 -3.59 5.64
N GLY A 71 3.42 -3.26 5.10
CA GLY A 71 3.13 -3.29 3.67
C GLY A 71 3.59 -2.03 2.95
N ILE A 72 4.35 -2.22 1.86
CA ILE A 72 4.80 -1.17 0.93
C ILE A 72 4.25 -1.49 -0.45
N CYS A 73 3.65 -0.51 -1.13
CA CYS A 73 3.14 -0.67 -2.49
C CYS A 73 3.92 0.25 -3.45
N TYR A 74 4.50 -0.28 -4.52
CA TYR A 74 5.01 0.57 -5.61
C TYR A 74 3.95 0.76 -6.69
N VAL A 75 3.95 1.93 -7.34
CA VAL A 75 3.03 2.22 -8.45
C VAL A 75 3.49 1.49 -9.71
N GLY A 76 2.62 0.64 -10.27
CA GLY A 76 2.86 -0.13 -11.48
C GLY A 76 2.54 -1.62 -11.31
N GLY A 77 3.17 -2.46 -12.13
CA GLY A 77 3.20 -3.92 -11.96
C GLY A 77 2.39 -4.75 -12.96
N VAL A 78 1.79 -4.13 -13.98
CA VAL A 78 1.18 -4.83 -15.12
C VAL A 78 1.48 -4.09 -16.42
N ASP A 79 1.45 -4.84 -17.53
CA ASP A 79 1.56 -4.29 -18.88
C ASP A 79 0.24 -3.62 -19.34
N ASN A 80 0.28 -2.95 -20.49
CA ASN A 80 -0.90 -2.38 -21.16
C ASN A 80 -1.75 -3.45 -21.87
#